data_AF-A0A1T5CIC5-F1
#
_entry.id   AF-A0A1T5CIC5-F1
#
_cell.length_a   1.000
_cell.length_b   1.000
_cell.length_c   1.000
_cell.angle_alpha   90.00
_cell.angle_beta   90.00
_cell.angle_gamma   90.00
#
_symmetry.space_group_name_H-M   'P 1'
#
loop_
_entity.id
_entity.type
_entity.pdbx_description
1 polymer ?
#
loop_
_entity_poly.entity_id
_entity_poly.type
_entity_poly.pdbx_seq_one_letter_code
_entity_poly.pdbx_strand_id
1 'polypeptide(L)'
;MEEAENVSANSPHDGTGNPAGPASRTTGPADAGSADTAPAETAAPGAGATDTAPATTDTRNTGPGRLLIAVYAIFAISATARAGYQILTKFSEAPLAYLLSAFAAVVYVVATVSLAKPGRTAFKVSVAAVLVELVGVLVVGALSVFDSVNFPHETVWSLFGRGYGFIPLLLPILGLIWLYRRRPAPRDH
;
A
#
# COMPACT_ATOMS: atom_id res chain seq x y z
N MET A 1 -30.93 -41.54 37.61
CA MET A 1 -29.62 -41.79 36.99
C MET A 1 -29.30 -40.57 36.12
N GLU A 2 -29.28 -39.36 36.72
CA GLU A 2 -28.15 -38.78 37.50
C GLU A 2 -27.00 -38.41 36.55
N GLU A 3 -26.36 -37.25 36.62
CA GLU A 3 -26.52 -36.00 37.36
C GLU A 3 -25.66 -34.95 36.63
N ALA A 4 -25.94 -33.67 36.88
CA ALA A 4 -25.14 -32.54 36.42
C ALA A 4 -24.16 -32.10 37.52
N GLU A 5 -22.95 -31.67 37.16
CA GLU A 5 -22.04 -30.87 38.01
C GLU A 5 -21.00 -30.24 37.07
N ASN A 6 -20.83 -28.94 36.83
CA ASN A 6 -20.92 -27.67 37.57
C ASN A 6 -19.84 -27.42 38.63
N VAL A 7 -18.83 -26.64 38.20
CA VAL A 7 -18.26 -25.48 38.92
C VAL A 7 -17.16 -25.67 39.98
N SER A 8 -16.15 -24.80 39.81
CA SER A 8 -15.28 -24.17 40.81
C SER A 8 -13.92 -24.80 41.12
N ALA A 9 -12.87 -24.08 40.70
CA ALA A 9 -11.71 -23.86 41.56
C ALA A 9 -11.09 -22.49 41.19
N ASN A 10 -11.56 -21.45 41.88
CA ASN A 10 -10.84 -20.19 42.02
C ASN A 10 -10.17 -20.21 43.40
N SER A 11 -8.88 -19.84 43.47
CA SER A 11 -8.22 -19.42 44.70
C SER A 11 -6.92 -18.67 44.39
N PRO A 12 -6.48 -17.79 45.30
CA PRO A 12 -6.05 -16.45 44.96
C PRO A 12 -4.54 -16.24 45.16
N HIS A 13 -3.97 -15.25 44.47
CA HIS A 13 -2.76 -14.58 44.93
C HIS A 13 -3.03 -13.08 45.07
N ASP A 14 -3.18 -12.71 46.35
CA ASP A 14 -3.12 -11.35 46.88
C ASP A 14 -1.65 -10.91 46.98
N GLY A 15 -1.38 -9.61 46.84
CA GLY A 15 -0.01 -9.10 46.85
C GLY A 15 0.18 -7.65 46.42
N THR A 16 -0.65 -6.75 46.96
CA THR A 16 -0.31 -5.40 47.47
C THR A 16 0.96 -4.67 46.97
N GLY A 17 0.80 -3.41 46.57
CA GLY A 17 1.74 -2.35 46.98
C GLY A 17 2.16 -1.34 45.92
N ASN A 18 1.32 -0.32 45.68
CA ASN A 18 1.80 1.04 45.37
C ASN A 18 1.25 1.96 46.48
N PRO A 19 2.04 2.90 47.01
CA PRO A 19 1.67 4.29 46.79
C PRO A 19 2.84 5.27 46.59
N ALA A 20 2.55 6.24 45.72
CA ALA A 20 2.94 7.65 45.69
C ALA A 20 4.02 8.18 46.66
N GLY A 21 4.94 8.96 46.08
CA GLY A 21 5.69 10.01 46.78
C GLY A 21 6.08 11.15 45.83
N PRO A 22 5.71 12.41 46.10
CA PRO A 22 6.14 13.59 45.34
C PRO A 22 7.20 14.41 46.11
N ALA A 23 8.23 14.90 45.43
CA ALA A 23 9.16 15.97 45.86
C ALA A 23 10.32 16.04 44.83
N SER A 24 10.99 17.13 44.50
CA SER A 24 10.84 18.55 44.81
C SER A 24 11.71 19.31 43.81
N ARG A 25 11.30 20.55 43.57
CA ARG A 25 11.92 21.58 42.73
C ARG A 25 13.14 22.16 43.45
N THR A 26 14.29 22.30 42.78
CA THR A 26 15.35 23.24 43.21
C THR A 26 16.03 23.88 42.02
N THR A 27 15.78 25.19 41.90
CA THR A 27 16.49 26.20 41.12
C THR A 27 17.81 26.58 41.79
N GLY A 28 18.86 26.87 41.00
CA GLY A 28 20.06 27.58 41.44
C GLY A 28 20.95 28.00 40.25
N PRO A 29 21.64 29.15 40.29
CA PRO A 29 21.96 29.94 39.09
C PRO A 29 23.45 29.95 38.69
N ALA A 30 23.66 30.45 37.45
CA ALA A 30 24.79 31.17 36.86
C ALA A 30 26.18 31.13 37.52
N ASP A 31 27.21 30.91 36.69
CA ASP A 31 28.42 31.74 36.74
C ASP A 31 29.02 31.96 35.35
N ALA A 32 29.46 33.20 35.14
CA ALA A 32 30.10 33.72 33.95
C ALA A 32 31.58 34.03 34.26
N GLY A 33 32.47 33.87 33.27
CA GLY A 33 33.84 34.36 33.30
C GLY A 33 34.59 33.88 32.05
N SER A 34 34.77 34.74 31.04
CA SER A 34 35.98 35.55 30.80
C SER A 34 37.18 34.67 30.41
N ALA A 35 37.44 34.49 29.10
CA ALA A 35 38.35 35.30 28.28
C ALA A 35 39.83 35.10 28.63
N ASP A 36 40.64 34.58 27.69
CA ASP A 36 41.79 35.28 27.09
C ASP A 36 42.60 34.38 26.10
N THR A 37 43.27 35.06 25.17
CA THR A 37 44.52 34.74 24.45
C THR A 37 44.57 33.76 23.24
N ALA A 38 44.82 34.34 22.05
CA ALA A 38 45.41 33.74 20.84
C ALA A 38 46.95 33.57 21.00
N PRO A 39 47.79 33.08 20.03
CA PRO A 39 47.54 32.77 18.61
C PRO A 39 48.23 31.50 18.03
N ALA A 40 47.85 31.18 16.78
CA ALA A 40 48.63 30.57 15.69
C ALA A 40 49.43 29.26 15.90
N GLU A 41 48.94 28.15 15.33
CA GLU A 41 49.80 27.09 14.81
C GLU A 41 49.22 26.50 13.50
N THR A 42 49.98 26.69 12.43
CA THR A 42 49.77 26.04 11.13
C THR A 42 50.28 24.60 11.23
N ALA A 43 49.37 23.62 11.25
CA ALA A 43 49.69 22.22 11.07
C ALA A 43 48.73 21.56 10.06
N ALA A 44 49.31 20.85 9.11
CA ALA A 44 48.67 20.26 7.94
C ALA A 44 47.53 19.26 8.28
N PRO A 45 46.53 19.07 7.39
CA PRO A 45 45.51 18.06 7.59
C PRO A 45 46.08 16.65 7.34
N GLY A 46 46.12 15.86 8.41
CA GLY A 46 46.26 14.41 8.34
C GLY A 46 45.06 13.80 7.63
N ALA A 47 45.33 12.82 6.76
CA ALA A 47 44.35 12.08 5.99
C ALA A 47 43.28 11.45 6.91
N GLY A 48 42.12 12.09 6.97
CA GLY A 48 40.92 11.52 7.56
C GLY A 48 40.46 10.35 6.70
N ALA A 49 40.47 9.16 7.30
CA ALA A 49 39.85 7.97 6.75
C ALA A 49 38.41 8.29 6.34
N THR A 50 38.12 8.25 5.04
CA THR A 50 36.76 8.18 4.53
C THR A 50 36.21 6.80 4.86
N ASP A 51 35.70 6.66 6.08
CA ASP A 51 34.74 5.60 6.41
C ASP A 51 33.47 5.89 5.61
N THR A 52 33.39 5.32 4.41
CA THR A 52 32.18 5.35 3.58
C THR A 52 31.22 4.34 4.20
N ALA A 53 30.60 4.72 5.31
CA ALA A 53 29.47 4.00 5.85
C ALA A 53 28.36 4.00 4.77
N PRO A 54 27.82 2.83 4.38
CA PRO A 54 26.74 2.77 3.40
C PRO A 54 25.55 3.52 3.98
N ALA A 55 25.01 4.47 3.21
CA ALA A 55 23.78 5.15 3.55
C ALA A 55 22.68 4.11 3.78
N THR A 56 22.38 3.84 5.06
CA THR A 56 21.26 3.02 5.49
C THR A 56 20.02 3.60 4.84
N THR A 57 19.55 2.97 3.78
CA THR A 57 18.34 3.39 3.09
C THR A 57 17.22 3.17 4.10
N ASP A 58 16.69 4.25 4.66
CA ASP A 58 15.63 4.22 5.65
C ASP A 58 14.40 3.53 5.05
N THR A 59 14.22 2.25 5.39
CA THR A 59 13.23 1.35 4.80
C THR A 59 11.81 1.60 5.33
N ARG A 60 11.60 2.64 6.15
CA ARG A 60 10.33 2.82 6.87
C ARG A 60 9.34 3.82 6.24
N ASN A 61 9.66 4.40 5.08
CA ASN A 61 8.88 5.51 4.52
C ASN A 61 8.14 5.14 3.22
N THR A 62 7.71 3.88 3.08
CA THR A 62 6.79 3.46 2.01
C THR A 62 5.39 4.01 2.29
N GLY A 63 5.15 5.25 1.83
CA GLY A 63 3.80 5.81 1.89
C GLY A 63 2.78 4.91 1.18
N PRO A 64 1.53 4.82 1.68
CA PRO A 64 0.50 3.92 1.15
C PRO A 64 0.23 4.06 -0.36
N GLY A 65 0.52 5.23 -0.94
CA GLY A 65 0.45 5.44 -2.39
C GLY A 65 1.48 4.62 -3.18
N ARG A 66 2.71 4.43 -2.67
CA ARG A 66 3.74 3.62 -3.35
C ARG A 66 3.38 2.14 -3.34
N LEU A 67 2.80 1.65 -2.24
CA LEU A 67 2.30 0.28 -2.17
C LEU A 67 1.17 0.07 -3.18
N LEU A 68 0.20 0.98 -3.24
CA LEU A 68 -0.89 0.92 -4.23
C LEU A 68 -0.34 0.84 -5.65
N ILE A 69 0.56 1.75 -6.03
CA ILE A 69 1.20 1.76 -7.35
C ILE A 69 1.96 0.45 -7.63
N ALA A 70 2.68 -0.08 -6.64
CA ALA A 70 3.44 -1.33 -6.81
C ALA A 70 2.50 -2.52 -7.06
N VAL A 71 1.39 -2.64 -6.33
CA VAL A 71 0.42 -3.71 -6.55
C VAL A 71 -0.24 -3.57 -7.93
N TYR A 72 -0.57 -2.34 -8.33
CA TYR A 72 -1.05 -2.04 -9.68
C TYR A 72 -0.06 -2.46 -10.78
N ALA A 73 1.24 -2.18 -10.58
CA ALA A 73 2.28 -2.57 -11.52
C ALA A 73 2.42 -4.10 -11.62
N ILE A 74 2.35 -4.82 -10.50
CA ILE A 74 2.36 -6.29 -10.49
C ILE A 74 1.17 -6.83 -11.28
N PHE A 75 -0.04 -6.33 -11.01
CA PHE A 75 -1.23 -6.74 -11.75
C PHE A 75 -1.13 -6.44 -13.24
N ALA A 76 -0.60 -5.28 -13.62
CA ALA A 76 -0.38 -4.92 -15.02
C ALA A 76 0.52 -5.94 -15.73
N ILE A 77 1.66 -6.29 -15.13
CA ILE A 77 2.60 -7.26 -15.70
C ILE A 77 1.96 -8.66 -15.77
N SER A 78 1.36 -9.12 -14.67
CA SER A 78 0.73 -10.44 -14.60
C SER A 78 -0.43 -10.60 -15.59
N ALA A 79 -1.30 -9.58 -15.68
CA ALA A 79 -2.43 -9.58 -16.61
C ALA A 79 -1.95 -9.54 -18.07
N THR A 80 -0.92 -8.73 -18.36
CA THR A 80 -0.33 -8.64 -19.70
C THR A 80 0.28 -9.99 -20.13
N ALA A 81 1.07 -10.63 -19.25
CA ALA A 81 1.67 -11.92 -19.53
C ALA A 81 0.60 -13.01 -19.75
N ARG A 82 -0.41 -13.07 -18.87
CA ARG A 82 -1.54 -14.00 -18.99
C ARG A 82 -2.28 -13.82 -20.30
N ALA A 83 -2.74 -12.60 -20.57
CA ALA A 83 -3.52 -12.30 -21.77
C ALA A 83 -2.70 -12.53 -23.04
N GLY A 84 -1.44 -12.10 -23.07
CA GLY A 84 -0.53 -12.31 -24.19
C GLY A 84 -0.32 -13.80 -24.50
N TYR A 85 -0.07 -14.62 -23.48
CA TYR A 85 0.05 -16.07 -23.65
C TYR A 85 -1.25 -16.68 -24.20
N GLN A 86 -2.40 -16.33 -23.60
CA GLN A 86 -3.70 -16.88 -23.99
C GLN A 86 -4.10 -16.49 -25.41
N ILE A 87 -3.89 -15.23 -25.80
CA ILE A 87 -4.17 -14.77 -27.16
C ILE A 87 -3.22 -15.43 -28.16
N LEU A 88 -1.94 -15.60 -27.84
CA LEU A 88 -0.99 -16.16 -28.79
C LEU A 88 -1.17 -17.67 -29.00
N THR A 89 -1.58 -18.40 -27.96
CA THR A 89 -1.58 -19.88 -27.99
C THR A 89 -2.96 -20.50 -28.06
N LYS A 90 -4.00 -19.79 -27.62
CA LYS A 90 -5.32 -20.39 -27.35
C LYS A 90 -6.50 -19.54 -27.83
N PHE A 91 -6.29 -18.48 -28.61
CA PHE A 91 -7.32 -17.45 -28.87
C PHE A 91 -8.72 -17.99 -29.19
N SER A 92 -8.83 -19.02 -30.01
CA SER A 92 -10.10 -19.63 -30.43
C SER A 92 -10.85 -20.38 -29.33
N GLU A 93 -10.22 -20.72 -28.21
CA GLU A 93 -10.86 -21.43 -27.09
C GLU A 93 -11.82 -20.52 -26.31
N ALA A 94 -11.43 -19.27 -26.08
CA ALA A 94 -12.26 -18.29 -25.36
C ALA A 94 -11.90 -16.84 -25.72
N PRO A 95 -12.21 -16.39 -26.96
CA PRO A 95 -11.79 -15.08 -27.45
C PRO A 95 -12.21 -13.94 -26.52
N LEU A 96 -13.46 -13.95 -26.06
CA LEU A 96 -14.02 -12.90 -25.21
C LEU A 96 -13.29 -12.79 -23.86
N ALA A 97 -13.05 -13.92 -23.19
CA ALA A 97 -12.36 -13.96 -21.90
C ALA A 97 -10.92 -13.44 -22.01
N TYR A 98 -10.23 -13.79 -23.10
CA TYR A 98 -8.84 -13.38 -23.30
C TYR A 98 -8.74 -11.90 -23.68
N LEU A 99 -9.66 -11.40 -24.50
CA LEU A 99 -9.76 -9.96 -24.79
C LEU A 99 -10.11 -9.14 -23.54
N LEU A 100 -11.00 -9.63 -22.68
CA LEU A 100 -11.29 -9.00 -21.39
C LEU A 100 -10.07 -8.95 -20.48
N SER A 101 -9.26 -10.02 -20.47
CA SER A 101 -8.00 -10.05 -19.73
C SER A 101 -6.97 -9.06 -20.31
N ALA A 102 -6.90 -8.93 -21.63
CA ALA A 102 -6.05 -7.94 -22.30
C ALA A 102 -6.52 -6.51 -22.01
N PHE A 103 -7.84 -6.27 -22.03
CA PHE A 103 -8.43 -4.99 -21.65
C PHE A 103 -8.10 -4.63 -20.20
N ALA A 104 -8.27 -5.59 -19.27
CA ALA A 104 -7.88 -5.40 -17.88
C ALA A 104 -6.38 -5.04 -17.76
N ALA A 105 -5.51 -5.72 -18.50
CA ALA A 105 -4.07 -5.39 -18.53
C ALA A 105 -3.81 -3.93 -18.94
N VAL A 106 -4.46 -3.45 -19.99
CA VAL A 106 -4.36 -2.05 -20.43
C VAL A 106 -4.82 -1.10 -19.33
N VAL A 107 -5.96 -1.38 -18.69
CA VAL A 107 -6.48 -0.55 -17.61
C VAL A 107 -5.51 -0.51 -16.43
N TYR A 108 -4.94 -1.65 -16.02
CA TYR A 108 -3.93 -1.70 -14.96
C TYR A 108 -2.67 -0.89 -15.30
N VAL A 109 -2.21 -0.93 -16.56
CA VAL A 109 -1.08 -0.08 -17.02
C VAL A 109 -1.43 1.40 -16.90
N VAL A 110 -2.61 1.80 -17.38
CA VAL A 110 -3.06 3.20 -17.31
C VAL A 110 -3.20 3.67 -15.86
N ALA A 111 -3.78 2.85 -14.99
CA ALA A 111 -3.87 3.13 -13.55
C ALA A 111 -2.47 3.30 -12.93
N THR A 112 -1.54 2.38 -13.21
CA THR A 112 -0.16 2.43 -12.71
C THR A 112 0.54 3.73 -13.12
N VAL A 113 0.53 4.05 -14.43
CA VAL A 113 1.24 5.21 -14.98
C VAL A 113 0.61 6.52 -14.51
N SER A 114 -0.72 6.58 -14.42
CA SER A 114 -1.42 7.79 -13.95
C SER A 114 -1.22 8.02 -12.46
N LEU A 115 -1.31 6.98 -11.61
CA LEU A 115 -1.09 7.09 -10.17
C LEU A 115 0.35 7.49 -9.83
N ALA A 116 1.32 7.08 -10.65
CA ALA A 116 2.73 7.44 -10.48
C ALA A 116 3.04 8.89 -10.87
N LYS A 117 2.15 9.57 -11.60
CA LYS A 117 2.38 10.93 -12.11
C LYS A 117 1.63 11.98 -11.26
N PRO A 118 2.28 13.10 -10.91
CA PRO A 118 1.57 14.23 -10.30
C PRO A 118 0.75 15.01 -11.35
N GLY A 119 -0.29 15.71 -10.88
CA GLY A 119 -1.04 16.68 -11.70
C GLY A 119 -2.53 16.38 -11.87
N ARG A 120 -3.30 17.40 -12.29
CA ARG A 120 -4.77 17.33 -12.37
C ARG A 120 -5.26 16.39 -13.48
N THR A 121 -4.57 16.35 -14.61
CA THR A 121 -4.88 15.40 -15.69
C THR A 121 -4.62 13.97 -15.26
N ALA A 122 -3.45 13.69 -14.66
CA ALA A 122 -3.11 12.38 -14.11
C ALA A 122 -4.14 11.92 -13.08
N PHE A 123 -4.55 12.81 -12.15
CA PHE A 123 -5.60 12.53 -11.19
C PHE A 123 -6.93 12.11 -11.85
N LYS A 124 -7.40 12.86 -12.86
CA LYS A 124 -8.64 12.52 -13.58
C LYS A 124 -8.53 11.16 -14.30
N VAL A 125 -7.38 10.89 -14.92
CA VAL A 125 -7.12 9.60 -15.58
C VAL A 125 -7.09 8.46 -14.56
N SER A 126 -6.46 8.65 -13.40
CA SER A 126 -6.47 7.65 -12.33
C SER A 126 -7.88 7.36 -11.83
N VAL A 127 -8.70 8.39 -11.58
CA VAL A 127 -10.10 8.19 -11.18
C VAL A 127 -10.86 7.41 -12.25
N ALA A 128 -10.73 7.79 -13.53
CA ALA A 128 -11.41 7.10 -14.62
C ALA A 128 -10.97 5.63 -14.74
N ALA A 129 -9.66 5.35 -14.73
CA ALA A 129 -9.13 4.00 -14.81
C ALA A 129 -9.63 3.14 -13.64
N VAL A 130 -9.56 3.65 -12.42
CA VAL A 130 -10.00 2.95 -11.21
C VAL A 130 -11.52 2.67 -11.23
N LEU A 131 -12.32 3.60 -11.75
CA LEU A 131 -13.76 3.37 -11.92
C LEU A 131 -14.04 2.29 -12.98
N VAL A 132 -13.30 2.30 -14.09
CA VAL A 132 -13.40 1.26 -15.13
C VAL A 132 -13.06 -0.11 -14.56
N GLU A 133 -12.05 -0.23 -13.70
CA GLU A 133 -11.74 -1.49 -13.02
C GLU A 133 -12.88 -1.93 -12.10
N LEU A 134 -13.41 -1.02 -11.30
CA LEU A 134 -14.50 -1.35 -10.38
C LEU A 134 -15.72 -1.86 -11.16
N VAL A 135 -16.12 -1.15 -12.22
CA VAL A 135 -17.22 -1.56 -13.09
C VAL A 135 -16.89 -2.89 -13.77
N GLY A 136 -15.68 -3.05 -14.31
CA GLY A 136 -15.23 -4.27 -14.97
C GLY A 136 -15.30 -5.48 -14.05
N VAL A 137 -14.79 -5.38 -12.82
CA VAL A 137 -14.81 -6.46 -11.82
C VAL A 137 -16.24 -6.81 -11.39
N LEU A 138 -17.10 -5.81 -11.21
CA LEU A 138 -18.50 -6.07 -10.84
C LEU A 138 -19.29 -6.71 -11.98
N VAL A 139 -19.17 -6.17 -13.19
CA VAL A 139 -19.90 -6.66 -14.36
C VAL A 139 -19.40 -8.03 -14.78
N VAL A 140 -18.09 -8.19 -15.01
CA VAL A 140 -17.51 -9.49 -15.42
C VAL A 140 -17.61 -10.51 -14.29
N GLY A 141 -17.45 -10.09 -13.04
CA GLY A 141 -17.64 -10.94 -11.87
C GLY A 141 -19.07 -11.48 -11.80
N ALA A 142 -20.08 -10.63 -11.95
CA ALA A 142 -21.48 -11.03 -11.96
C ALA A 142 -21.81 -11.91 -13.18
N LEU A 143 -21.39 -11.52 -14.38
CA LEU A 143 -21.59 -12.32 -15.60
C LEU A 143 -20.94 -13.71 -15.48
N SER A 144 -19.77 -13.82 -14.83
CA SER A 144 -19.12 -15.11 -14.59
C SER A 144 -19.93 -16.03 -13.64
N VAL A 145 -20.82 -15.48 -12.80
CA VAL A 145 -21.71 -16.27 -11.93
C VAL A 145 -22.94 -16.73 -12.69
N PHE A 146 -23.53 -15.86 -13.52
CA PHE A 146 -24.81 -16.12 -14.18
C PHE A 146 -24.67 -16.82 -15.54
N ASP A 147 -23.53 -16.68 -16.21
CA ASP A 147 -23.33 -17.16 -17.58
C ASP A 147 -21.94 -17.81 -17.74
N SER A 148 -21.82 -19.04 -17.22
CA SER A 148 -20.60 -19.84 -17.35
C SER A 148 -20.36 -20.35 -18.78
N VAL A 149 -21.37 -20.28 -19.67
CA VAL A 149 -21.27 -20.76 -21.05
C VAL A 149 -20.49 -19.77 -21.92
N ASN A 150 -20.71 -18.46 -21.74
CA ASN A 150 -19.95 -17.43 -22.45
C ASN A 150 -18.58 -17.12 -21.82
N PHE A 151 -18.30 -17.66 -20.63
CA PHE A 151 -17.03 -17.52 -19.91
C PHE A 151 -16.40 -18.89 -19.56
N PRO A 152 -16.03 -19.70 -20.58
CA PRO A 152 -15.43 -21.02 -20.35
C PRO A 152 -14.05 -20.95 -19.68
N HIS A 153 -13.35 -19.81 -19.83
CA HIS A 153 -12.08 -19.56 -19.17
C HIS A 153 -12.17 -18.33 -18.27
N GLU A 154 -11.50 -18.41 -17.12
CA GLU A 154 -11.44 -17.30 -16.20
C GLU A 154 -10.69 -16.10 -16.80
N THR A 155 -11.14 -14.90 -16.44
CA THR A 155 -10.45 -13.64 -16.65
C THR A 155 -9.83 -13.15 -15.34
N VAL A 156 -9.10 -12.04 -15.37
CA VAL A 156 -8.62 -11.38 -14.13
C VAL A 156 -9.77 -10.95 -13.21
N TRP A 157 -10.93 -10.68 -13.79
CA TRP A 157 -12.12 -10.16 -13.09
C TRP A 157 -13.18 -11.22 -12.78
N SER A 158 -13.01 -12.45 -13.28
CA SER A 158 -13.98 -13.51 -13.10
C SER A 158 -14.24 -13.80 -11.62
N LEU A 159 -15.52 -14.01 -11.29
CA LEU A 159 -15.97 -14.21 -9.90
C LEU A 159 -15.45 -13.13 -8.95
N PHE A 160 -15.48 -11.86 -9.39
CA PHE A 160 -14.99 -10.70 -8.65
C PHE A 160 -13.48 -10.75 -8.32
N GLY A 161 -12.69 -11.46 -9.14
CA GLY A 161 -11.26 -11.64 -8.92
C GLY A 161 -10.91 -12.68 -7.85
N ARG A 162 -11.81 -13.64 -7.58
CA ARG A 162 -11.60 -14.71 -6.59
C ARG A 162 -10.30 -15.48 -6.80
N GLY A 163 -9.92 -15.75 -8.06
CA GLY A 163 -8.65 -16.42 -8.41
C GLY A 163 -7.40 -15.66 -7.95
N TYR A 164 -7.54 -14.40 -7.53
CA TYR A 164 -6.49 -13.53 -7.03
C TYR A 164 -6.74 -13.08 -5.59
N GLY A 165 -7.63 -13.75 -4.85
CA GLY A 165 -7.96 -13.37 -3.47
C GLY A 165 -8.75 -12.06 -3.36
N PHE A 166 -9.59 -11.74 -4.35
CA PHE A 166 -10.41 -10.52 -4.41
C PHE A 166 -9.61 -9.21 -4.51
N ILE A 167 -8.30 -9.29 -4.74
CA ILE A 167 -7.46 -8.11 -4.93
C ILE A 167 -7.96 -7.19 -6.06
N PRO A 168 -8.44 -7.70 -7.23
CA PRO A 168 -9.05 -6.87 -8.26
C PRO A 168 -10.26 -6.04 -7.78
N LEU A 169 -11.01 -6.53 -6.79
CA LEU A 169 -12.15 -5.82 -6.22
C LEU A 169 -11.71 -4.79 -5.17
N LEU A 170 -10.71 -5.15 -4.34
CA LEU A 170 -10.24 -4.28 -3.25
C LEU A 170 -9.39 -3.11 -3.76
N LEU A 171 -8.51 -3.34 -4.74
CA LEU A 171 -7.64 -2.30 -5.30
C LEU A 171 -8.37 -1.04 -5.73
N PRO A 172 -9.46 -1.11 -6.52
CA PRO A 172 -10.14 0.10 -6.96
C PRO A 172 -10.83 0.83 -5.81
N ILE A 173 -11.35 0.10 -4.81
CA ILE A 173 -11.94 0.72 -3.61
C ILE A 173 -10.86 1.50 -2.85
N LEU A 174 -9.70 0.88 -2.61
CA LEU A 174 -8.56 1.52 -1.95
C LEU A 174 -8.02 2.69 -2.78
N GLY A 175 -7.98 2.55 -4.10
CA GLY A 175 -7.57 3.59 -5.04
C GLY A 175 -8.48 4.81 -4.99
N LEU A 176 -9.80 4.62 -4.98
CA LEU A 176 -10.77 5.71 -4.85
C LEU A 176 -10.67 6.40 -3.49
N ILE A 177 -10.53 5.65 -2.39
CA ILE A 177 -10.34 6.23 -1.05
C ILE A 177 -9.06 7.08 -1.01
N TRP A 178 -7.97 6.57 -1.57
CA TRP A 178 -6.70 7.29 -1.63
C TRP A 178 -6.78 8.54 -2.51
N LEU A 179 -7.40 8.46 -3.69
CA LEU A 179 -7.63 9.60 -4.59
C LEU A 179 -8.55 10.64 -3.94
N TYR A 180 -9.59 10.21 -3.23
CA TYR A 180 -10.48 11.10 -2.49
C TYR A 180 -9.71 11.95 -1.47
N ARG A 181 -8.76 11.33 -0.75
CA ARG A 181 -7.90 12.02 0.23
C ARG A 181 -6.86 12.95 -0.40
N ARG A 182 -6.55 12.78 -1.69
CA ARG A 182 -5.56 13.57 -2.45
C ARG A 182 -6.18 14.55 -3.45
N ARG A 183 -7.46 14.87 -3.29
CA ARG A 183 -8.17 15.79 -4.20
C ARG A 183 -7.42 17.12 -4.32
N PRO A 184 -7.04 17.55 -5.54
CA PRO A 184 -6.48 18.88 -5.74
C PRO A 184 -7.50 19.95 -5.33
N ALA A 185 -7.08 20.97 -4.59
CA ALA A 185 -7.96 22.07 -4.20
C ALA A 185 -8.59 22.74 -5.44
N PRO A 186 -9.87 23.16 -5.38
CA PRO A 186 -10.46 24.03 -6.39
C PRO A 186 -9.55 25.25 -6.60
N ARG A 187 -9.33 25.66 -7.86
CA ARG A 187 -8.71 26.95 -8.12
C ARG A 187 -9.82 27.98 -7.95
N ASP A 188 -9.67 28.87 -6.99
CA ASP A 188 -10.48 30.08 -6.91
C ASP A 188 -10.19 30.87 -8.21
N HIS A 189 -11.24 31.07 -9.00
CA HIS A 189 -11.22 31.84 -10.24
C HIS A 189 -11.89 33.18 -10.00
#